data_AF-A0A950G460-F1
#
_entry.id   AF-A0A950G460-F1
#
_cell.length_a   1.000
_cell.length_b   1.000
_cell.length_c   1.000
_cell.angle_alpha   90.00
_cell.angle_beta   90.00
_cell.angle_gamma   90.00
#
_symmetry.space_group_name_H-M   'P 1'
#
loop_
_entity.id
_entity.type
_entity.pdbx_description
1 polymer ?
#
loop_
_entity_poly.entity_id
_entity_poly.type
_entity_poly.pdbx_seq_one_letter_code
_entity_poly.pdbx_strand_id
1 'polypeptide(L)'
;MRTTLDITPEVHDTVRRLAQRLDVSMSRLLGQLVERGLQAQGDEALPSTRSGRFQVIAAEDGQPKVSQGRIQKVIDEEGIL
;
A
#
# COMPACT_ATOMS: atom_id res chain seq x y z
N MET A 1 -2.99 11.86 20.45
CA MET A 1 -1.73 11.12 20.30
C MET A 1 -0.74 12.00 19.57
N ARG A 2 0.49 12.17 20.05
CA ARG A 2 1.51 13.02 19.41
C ARG A 2 2.54 12.09 18.77
N THR A 3 2.69 12.19 17.45
CA THR A 3 3.68 11.41 16.68
C THR A 3 4.84 12.31 16.32
N THR A 4 6.07 11.84 16.57
CA THR A 4 7.30 12.52 16.15
C THR A 4 7.83 11.76 14.95
N LEU A 5 8.14 12.48 13.86
CA LEU A 5 8.62 11.90 12.61
C LEU A 5 10.01 12.43 12.34
N ASP A 6 10.98 11.53 12.17
CA ASP A 6 12.29 11.89 11.66
C ASP A 6 12.23 11.87 10.13
N ILE A 7 12.37 13.05 9.52
CA ILE A 7 12.31 13.24 8.07
C ILE A 7 13.59 13.92 7.58
N THR A 8 14.05 13.56 6.38
CA THR A 8 15.20 14.23 5.78
C THR A 8 14.84 15.67 5.38
N PRO A 9 15.83 16.58 5.31
CA PRO A 9 15.61 17.95 4.88
C PRO A 9 14.95 18.07 3.49
N GLU A 10 15.30 17.18 2.55
CA GLU A 10 14.73 17.22 1.19
C GLU A 10 13.23 16.87 1.18
N VAL A 11 12.84 15.89 2.00
CA VAL A 11 11.43 15.50 2.17
C VAL A 11 10.66 16.63 2.84
N HIS A 12 11.22 17.22 3.90
CA HIS A 12 10.62 18.37 4.58
C HIS A 12 10.33 19.52 3.60
N ASP A 13 11.30 19.91 2.77
CA ASP A 13 11.12 21.01 1.81
C ASP A 13 10.11 20.68 0.71
N THR A 14 10.07 19.43 0.27
CA THR A 14 9.10 18.97 -0.72
C THR A 14 7.69 19.02 -0.17
N VAL A 15 7.47 18.52 1.04
CA VAL A 15 6.16 18.54 1.71
C VAL A 15 5.73 19.98 2.00
N ARG A 16 6.67 20.86 2.42
CA ARG A 16 6.39 22.29 2.62
C ARG A 16 5.90 22.97 1.35
N ARG A 17 6.61 22.78 0.22
CA ARG A 17 6.20 23.34 -1.08
C ARG A 17 4.84 22.80 -1.52
N LEU A 18 4.58 21.52 -1.29
CA LEU A 18 3.31 20.90 -1.65
C LEU A 18 2.15 21.43 -0.80
N ALA A 19 2.37 21.62 0.50
CA ALA A 19 1.39 22.20 1.43
C ALA A 19 1.01 23.63 1.01
N GLN A 20 1.99 24.45 0.65
CA GLN A 20 1.76 25.81 0.15
C GLN A 20 0.95 25.81 -1.15
N ARG A 21 1.27 24.92 -2.10
CA ARG A 21 0.56 24.83 -3.37
C ARG A 21 -0.90 24.37 -3.22
N LEU A 22 -1.18 23.55 -2.21
CA LEU A 22 -2.51 23.02 -1.93
C LEU A 22 -3.30 23.86 -0.92
N ASP A 23 -2.73 24.98 -0.45
CA ASP A 23 -3.29 25.85 0.60
C ASP A 23 -3.75 25.09 1.86
N VAL A 24 -2.92 24.13 2.29
CA VAL A 24 -3.16 23.35 3.51
C VAL A 24 -1.98 23.49 4.47
N SER A 25 -2.25 23.29 5.77
CA SER A 25 -1.16 23.27 6.75
C SER A 25 -0.23 22.08 6.53
N MET A 26 1.07 22.31 6.70
CA MET A 26 2.09 21.28 6.55
C MET A 26 1.86 20.09 7.48
N SER A 27 1.44 20.35 8.73
CA SER A 27 1.13 19.31 9.71
C SER A 27 -0.06 18.43 9.27
N ARG A 28 -1.09 19.03 8.64
CA ARG A 28 -2.23 18.28 8.11
C ARG A 28 -1.83 17.39 6.94
N LEU A 29 -1.01 17.92 6.03
CA LEU A 29 -0.50 17.16 4.90
C LEU A 29 0.40 16.01 5.34
N LEU A 30 1.30 16.24 6.32
CA LEU A 30 2.13 15.18 6.91
C LEU A 30 1.27 14.06 7.53
N GLY A 31 0.21 14.43 8.27
CA GLY A 31 -0.72 13.44 8.82
C GLY A 31 -1.35 12.56 7.74
N GLN A 32 -1.84 13.16 6.66
CA GLN A 32 -2.43 12.42 5.52
C GLN A 32 -1.42 11.51 4.81
N LEU A 33 -0.18 11.97 4.65
CA LEU A 33 0.87 11.16 4.01
C LEU A 33 1.26 9.95 4.86
N VAL A 34 1.37 10.14 6.18
CA VAL A 34 1.63 9.03 7.11
C VAL A 34 0.46 8.05 7.14
N GLU A 35 -0.77 8.53 7.21
CA GLU A 35 -1.97 7.69 7.17
C GLU A 35 -2.00 6.84 5.89
N ARG A 36 -1.72 7.45 4.73
CA ARG A 36 -1.63 6.71 3.45
C ARG A 36 -0.46 5.73 3.41
N GLY A 37 0.68 6.08 3.99
CA GLY A 37 1.83 5.16 4.09
C GLY A 37 1.51 3.94 4.95
N LEU A 38 0.78 4.12 6.05
CA LEU A 38 0.33 3.04 6.92
C LEU A 38 -0.75 2.18 6.24
N GLN A 39 -1.69 2.79 5.53
CA GLN A 39 -2.70 2.07 4.75
C GLN A 39 -2.08 1.28 3.59
N ALA A 40 -1.08 1.82 2.91
CA ALA A 40 -0.36 1.14 1.83
C ALA A 40 0.44 -0.09 2.32
N GLN A 41 0.80 -0.16 3.61
CA GLN A 41 1.36 -1.38 4.21
C GLN A 41 0.28 -2.43 4.52
N GLY A 42 -0.98 -2.01 4.68
CA GLY A 42 -2.12 -2.93 4.77
C GLY A 42 -2.56 -3.47 3.40
N ASP A 43 -2.38 -2.67 2.35
CA ASP A 43 -2.60 -3.02 0.95
C ASP A 43 -1.26 -3.30 0.24
N GLU A 44 -0.39 -4.14 0.82
CA GLU A 44 0.81 -4.60 0.14
C GLU A 44 0.37 -5.36 -1.12
N ALA A 45 0.36 -4.64 -2.26
CA ALA A 45 -0.08 -5.18 -3.53
C ALA A 45 0.73 -6.43 -3.82
N LEU A 46 0.04 -7.58 -3.92
CA LEU A 46 0.68 -8.85 -4.17
C LEU A 46 1.65 -8.68 -5.35
N PRO A 47 2.94 -9.03 -5.18
CA PRO A 47 3.92 -8.86 -6.25
C PRO A 47 3.37 -9.51 -7.51
N SER A 48 3.30 -8.78 -8.61
CA SER A 48 2.75 -9.27 -9.87
C SER A 48 3.73 -9.08 -11.01
N THR A 49 3.81 -10.07 -11.88
CA THR A 49 4.66 -10.10 -13.06
C THR A 49 3.83 -10.22 -14.33
N ARG A 50 4.36 -9.74 -15.46
CA ARG A 50 3.67 -9.80 -16.75
C ARG A 50 4.05 -11.10 -17.46
N SER A 51 3.07 -11.99 -17.65
CA SER A 51 3.23 -13.20 -18.47
C SER A 51 2.51 -13.00 -19.80
N GLY A 52 3.25 -12.59 -20.83
CA GLY A 52 2.70 -12.22 -22.13
C GLY A 52 1.73 -11.04 -22.04
N ARG A 53 0.43 -11.29 -22.30
CA ARG A 53 -0.63 -10.27 -22.20
C ARG A 53 -1.32 -10.19 -20.83
N PHE A 54 -0.99 -11.09 -19.91
CA PHE A 54 -1.67 -11.22 -18.62
C PHE A 54 -0.79 -10.70 -17.48
N GLN A 55 -1.42 -10.14 -16.45
CA GLN A 55 -0.79 -9.84 -15.17
C GLN A 55 -1.01 -11.04 -14.24
N VAL A 56 0.07 -11.60 -13.71
CA VAL A 56 0.05 -12.79 -12.86
C VAL A 56 0.65 -12.43 -11.52
N ILE A 57 0.09 -12.92 -10.42
CA ILE A 57 0.68 -12.76 -9.10
C ILE A 57 1.95 -13.62 -9.05
N ALA A 58 3.10 -12.97 -8.86
CA ALA A 58 4.39 -13.60 -8.66
C ALA A 58 4.48 -14.09 -7.21
N ALA A 59 4.28 -15.39 -6.99
CA ALA A 59 4.58 -15.98 -5.70
C ALA A 59 6.10 -15.92 -5.45
N GLU A 60 6.52 -15.46 -4.28
CA GLU A 60 7.92 -15.53 -3.87
C GLU A 60 8.34 -16.97 -3.56
N ASP A 61 9.62 -17.29 -3.77
CA ASP A 61 10.19 -18.59 -3.43
C ASP A 61 10.03 -18.86 -1.92
N GLY A 62 9.30 -19.93 -1.58
CA GLY A 62 8.98 -20.29 -0.20
C GLY A 62 7.55 -19.97 0.25
N GLN A 63 6.77 -19.25 -0.57
CA GLN A 63 5.34 -19.09 -0.30
C GLN A 63 4.61 -20.44 -0.41
N PRO A 64 3.71 -20.76 0.54
CA PRO A 64 2.96 -22.00 0.48
C PRO A 64 2.09 -22.01 -0.77
N LYS A 65 2.22 -23.06 -1.59
CA LYS A 65 1.35 -23.25 -2.75
C LYS A 65 -0.11 -23.22 -2.29
N VAL A 66 -0.90 -22.31 -2.84
CA VAL A 66 -2.34 -22.25 -2.59
C VAL A 66 -2.96 -23.49 -3.23
N SER A 67 -3.57 -24.36 -2.42
CA SER A 67 -4.24 -25.55 -2.92
C SER A 67 -5.61 -25.20 -3.51
N GLN A 68 -6.06 -25.97 -4.49
CA GLN A 68 -7.39 -25.81 -5.09
C GLN A 68 -8.50 -25.85 -4.03
N GLY A 69 -8.39 -26.70 -3.00
CA GLY A 69 -9.37 -26.79 -1.92
C GLY A 69 -9.48 -25.50 -1.09
N ARG A 70 -8.37 -24.77 -0.93
CA ARG A 70 -8.38 -23.46 -0.25
C ARG A 70 -9.08 -22.39 -1.10
N ILE A 71 -8.90 -22.44 -2.41
CA ILE A 71 -9.57 -21.52 -3.35
C ILE A 71 -11.08 -21.79 -3.36
N GLN A 72 -11.48 -23.07 -3.44
CA GLN A 72 -12.90 -23.45 -3.47
C GLN A 72 -13.62 -23.01 -2.19
N LYS A 73 -13.00 -23.21 -1.03
CA LYS A 73 -13.55 -22.78 0.26
C LYS A 73 -13.85 -21.28 0.29
N VAL A 74 -12.95 -20.44 -0.24
CA VAL A 74 -13.16 -18.97 -0.30
C VAL A 74 -14.32 -18.61 -1.22
N ILE A 75 -14.44 -19.26 -2.39
CA ILE A 75 -15.56 -19.04 -3.31
C ILE A 75 -16.89 -19.39 -2.63
N ASP A 76 -16.92 -20.52 -1.92
CA ASP A 76 -18.12 -21.04 -1.27
C ASP A 76 -18.52 -20.21 -0.03
N GLU A 77 -17.55 -19.69 0.73
CA GLU A 77 -17.78 -18.94 1.98
C GLU A 77 -17.97 -17.42 1.75
N GLU A 78 -17.25 -16.81 0.83
CA GLU A 78 -17.31 -15.36 0.57
C GLU A 78 -18.31 -14.99 -0.53
N GLY A 79 -18.92 -15.97 -1.21
CA GLY A 79 -19.96 -15.72 -2.21
C GLY A 79 -19.50 -14.82 -3.35
N ILE A 80 -18.22 -14.92 -3.75
CA ILE A 80 -17.69 -14.20 -4.91
C ILE A 80 -18.05 -14.99 -6.16
N LEU A 81 -19.34 -14.99 -6.51
CA LEU A 81 -19.90 -15.28 -7.83
C LEU A 81 -21.32 -14.70 -7.92
#